data_AF-A0A353TDP8-F1
#
_entry.id   AF-A0A353TDP8-F1
#
_cell.length_a   1.000
_cell.length_b   1.000
_cell.length_c   1.000
_cell.angle_alpha   90.00
_cell.angle_beta   90.00
_cell.angle_gamma   90.00
#
_symmetry.space_group_name_H-M   'P 1'
#
loop_
_entity.id
_entity.type
_entity.pdbx_description
1 polymer ?
#
loop_
_entity_poly.entity_id
_entity_poly.type
_entity_poly.pdbx_seq_one_letter_code
_entity_poly.pdbx_strand_id
1 'polypeptide(L)'
;MKKIRAAVIGYGNIGKYVMESLIDAPDFEITGIVRRDATNVPAELKGFEVVNSISQLKNTDVALLCTPTRSVEKFAKECLALGINTVDSYDIHGGIVDLRHSLNDVAKQHNAVSIVSAGWDPGSDSVVRTLMEAMAPKGITYTNFGPGMSMGHTVAVKAIEGVKAALSMT
;
A
#
# COMPACT_ATOMS: atom_id res chain seq x y z
N MET A 1 25.58 6.62 7.09
CA MET A 1 24.99 6.04 5.85
C MET A 1 23.92 7.01 5.36
N LYS A 2 23.77 7.23 4.04
CA LYS A 2 22.71 8.10 3.51
C LYS A 2 21.36 7.38 3.71
N LYS A 3 20.39 8.05 4.33
CA LYS A 3 19.05 7.49 4.57
C LYS A 3 18.20 7.49 3.30
N ILE A 4 17.28 6.54 3.21
CA ILE A 4 16.24 6.46 2.19
C ILE A 4 15.07 7.35 2.60
N ARG A 5 14.65 8.23 1.71
CA ARG A 5 13.62 9.25 1.97
C ARG A 5 12.25 8.74 1.56
N ALA A 6 11.40 8.45 2.53
CA ALA A 6 10.10 7.84 2.30
C ALA A 6 8.94 8.81 2.60
N ALA A 7 7.97 8.86 1.68
CA ALA A 7 6.68 9.51 1.91
C ALA A 7 5.60 8.46 2.18
N VAL A 8 4.63 8.78 3.04
CA VAL A 8 3.46 7.92 3.30
C VAL A 8 2.23 8.56 2.69
N ILE A 9 1.55 7.88 1.76
CA ILE A 9 0.33 8.40 1.11
C ILE A 9 -0.89 7.71 1.70
N GLY A 10 -1.69 8.48 2.44
CA GLY A 10 -2.82 7.98 3.21
C GLY A 10 -2.44 7.60 4.64
N TYR A 11 -3.23 8.08 5.60
CA TYR A 11 -3.02 7.81 7.03
C TYR A 11 -4.25 7.13 7.64
N GLY A 12 -4.60 5.96 7.07
CA GLY A 12 -5.51 5.00 7.70
C GLY A 12 -4.74 3.96 8.52
N ASN A 13 -5.32 2.79 8.75
CA ASN A 13 -4.67 1.72 9.52
C ASN A 13 -3.31 1.31 8.94
N ILE A 14 -3.23 1.05 7.63
CA ILE A 14 -1.98 0.67 6.97
C ILE A 14 -0.94 1.80 7.09
N GLY A 15 -1.33 3.05 6.82
CA GLY A 15 -0.43 4.19 6.90
C GLY A 15 0.16 4.41 8.30
N LYS A 16 -0.62 4.16 9.35
CA LYS A 16 -0.14 4.18 10.72
C LYS A 16 0.95 3.13 10.96
N TYR A 17 0.70 1.86 10.62
CA TYR A 17 1.70 0.80 10.81
C TYR A 17 2.94 0.93 9.92
N VAL A 18 2.77 1.49 8.72
CA VAL A 18 3.90 1.86 7.85
C VAL A 18 4.75 2.94 8.51
N MET A 19 4.14 3.97 9.09
CA MET A 19 4.90 5.00 9.81
C MET A 19 5.67 4.43 11.00
N GLU A 20 5.04 3.59 11.82
CA GLU A 20 5.71 2.90 12.93
C GLU A 20 6.93 2.09 12.42
N SER A 21 6.74 1.33 11.34
CA SER A 21 7.82 0.55 10.72
C SER A 21 8.95 1.43 10.18
N LEU A 22 8.64 2.58 9.58
CA LEU A 22 9.64 3.54 9.07
C LEU A 22 10.40 4.26 10.18
N ILE A 23 9.78 4.49 11.34
CA ILE A 23 10.43 5.07 12.52
C ILE A 23 11.44 4.08 13.09
N ASP A 24 11.10 2.79 13.12
CA ASP A 24 11.96 1.71 13.62
C ASP A 24 13.08 1.32 12.63
N ALA A 25 12.93 1.66 11.35
CA ALA A 25 13.94 1.39 10.32
C ALA A 25 15.06 2.45 10.32
N PRO A 26 16.29 2.13 10.78
CA PRO A 26 17.35 3.13 11.01
C PRO A 26 17.90 3.77 9.73
N ASP A 27 17.72 3.11 8.60
CA ASP A 27 18.14 3.52 7.26
C ASP A 27 17.09 4.36 6.53
N PHE A 28 15.92 4.61 7.12
CA PHE A 28 14.88 5.47 6.57
C PHE A 28 14.76 6.82 7.29
N GLU A 29 14.21 7.78 6.56
CA GLU A 29 13.63 9.02 7.09
C GLU A 29 12.30 9.33 6.40
N ILE A 30 11.32 9.81 7.16
CA ILE A 30 10.00 10.18 6.64
C ILE A 30 10.08 11.62 6.14
N THR A 31 9.87 11.84 4.83
CA THR A 31 9.81 13.19 4.24
C THR A 31 8.49 13.89 4.50
N GLY A 32 7.40 13.12 4.60
CA GLY A 32 6.09 13.65 4.94
C GLY A 32 4.96 12.66 4.72
N ILE A 33 3.76 13.09 5.13
CA ILE A 33 2.53 12.32 5.02
C ILE A 33 1.59 13.07 4.08
N VAL A 34 1.14 12.40 3.02
CA VAL A 34 0.14 12.92 2.10
C VAL A 34 -1.24 12.50 2.58
N ARG A 35 -2.12 13.47 2.89
CA ARG A 35 -3.51 13.24 3.33
C ARG A 35 -4.48 14.05 2.50
N ARG A 36 -5.70 13.55 2.33
CA ARG A 36 -6.77 14.29 1.63
C ARG A 36 -7.07 15.62 2.32
N ASP A 37 -7.08 15.62 3.65
CA ASP A 37 -7.21 16.82 4.47
C ASP A 37 -5.92 17.03 5.24
N ALA A 38 -5.11 17.99 4.77
CA ALA A 38 -3.86 18.39 5.41
C ALA A 38 -4.05 19.41 6.54
N THR A 39 -5.27 19.93 6.75
CA THR A 39 -5.57 20.93 7.78
C THR A 39 -5.94 20.28 9.12
N ASN A 40 -6.54 19.09 9.08
CA ASN A 40 -6.91 18.32 10.26
C ASN A 40 -5.83 17.29 10.62
N VAL A 41 -4.74 17.71 11.25
CA VAL A 41 -3.57 16.87 11.56
C VAL A 41 -3.72 16.15 12.92
N PRO A 42 -3.76 14.80 12.96
CA PRO A 42 -3.77 14.04 14.21
C PRO A 42 -2.53 14.31 15.07
N ALA A 43 -2.64 14.09 16.38
CA ALA A 43 -1.56 14.35 17.32
C ALA A 43 -0.30 13.53 17.00
N GLU A 44 -0.48 12.31 16.47
CA GLU A 44 0.56 11.38 16.08
C GLU A 44 1.39 11.86 14.88
N LEU A 45 0.83 12.76 14.06
CA LEU A 45 1.53 13.36 12.93
C LEU A 45 2.23 14.67 13.29
N LYS A 46 2.13 15.13 14.56
CA LYS A 46 2.85 16.32 15.01
C LYS A 46 4.35 16.08 14.90
N GLY A 47 5.03 16.96 14.17
CA GLY A 47 6.47 16.86 13.92
C GLY A 47 6.82 16.30 12.53
N PHE A 48 5.83 15.81 11.78
CA PHE A 48 6.00 15.46 10.37
C PHE A 48 5.38 16.52 9.46
N GLU A 49 5.94 16.68 8.27
CA GLU A 49 5.33 17.49 7.22
C GLU A 49 4.06 16.79 6.71
N VAL A 50 2.91 17.46 6.78
CA VAL A 50 1.63 16.93 6.30
C VAL A 50 1.14 17.79 5.14
N VAL A 51 0.97 17.16 3.98
CA VAL A 51 0.60 17.82 2.72
C VAL A 51 -0.59 17.15 2.08
N ASN A 52 -1.19 17.79 1.08
CA ASN A 52 -2.30 17.21 0.31
C ASN A 52 -1.89 16.65 -1.07
N SER A 53 -0.64 16.86 -1.47
CA SER A 53 -0.08 16.33 -2.72
C SER A 53 1.37 15.92 -2.52
N ILE A 54 1.76 14.79 -3.12
CA ILE A 54 3.16 14.30 -3.10
C ILE A 54 4.13 15.33 -3.70
N SER A 55 3.68 16.16 -4.63
CA SER A 55 4.50 17.19 -5.29
C SER A 55 4.97 18.31 -4.35
N GLN A 56 4.38 18.44 -3.16
CA GLN A 56 4.79 19.42 -2.15
C GLN A 56 5.98 18.92 -1.34
N LEU A 57 6.14 17.59 -1.22
CA LEU A 57 7.29 17.01 -0.56
C LEU A 57 8.50 17.10 -1.49
N LYS A 58 9.60 17.58 -0.95
CA LYS A 58 10.87 17.61 -1.66
C LYS A 58 11.63 16.34 -1.35
N ASN A 59 12.54 15.96 -2.25
CA ASN A 59 13.59 15.02 -1.89
C ASN A 59 13.05 13.63 -1.47
N THR A 60 11.97 13.15 -2.07
CA THR A 60 11.40 11.82 -1.77
C THR A 60 11.96 10.77 -2.72
N ASP A 61 12.52 9.69 -2.19
CA ASP A 61 13.06 8.57 -2.97
C ASP A 61 11.98 7.52 -3.26
N VAL A 62 11.06 7.29 -2.31
CA VAL A 62 9.99 6.30 -2.41
C VAL A 62 8.70 6.77 -1.73
N ALA A 63 7.55 6.46 -2.31
CA ALA A 63 6.23 6.68 -1.74
C ALA A 63 5.55 5.34 -1.40
N LEU A 64 5.18 5.17 -0.13
CA LEU A 64 4.42 4.02 0.35
C LEU A 64 2.92 4.33 0.28
N LEU A 65 2.23 3.67 -0.62
CA LEU A 65 0.84 3.93 -0.97
C LEU A 65 -0.12 3.19 -0.04
N CYS A 66 -0.48 3.83 1.06
CA CYS A 66 -1.37 3.30 2.09
C CYS A 66 -2.84 3.71 1.84
N THR A 67 -3.22 3.73 0.56
CA THR A 67 -4.54 4.18 0.08
C THR A 67 -5.48 3.00 -0.15
N PRO A 68 -6.81 3.20 -0.22
CA PRO A 68 -7.71 2.12 -0.63
C PRO A 68 -7.29 1.53 -1.98
N THR A 69 -7.36 0.21 -2.15
CA THR A 69 -6.86 -0.52 -3.33
C THR A 69 -7.26 0.10 -4.66
N ARG A 70 -8.51 0.54 -4.79
CA ARG A 70 -9.03 1.18 -6.02
C ARG A 70 -8.42 2.54 -6.36
N SER A 71 -7.68 3.15 -5.43
CA SER A 71 -7.00 4.44 -5.61
C SER A 71 -5.51 4.28 -5.90
N VAL A 72 -4.94 3.08 -5.71
CA VAL A 72 -3.50 2.81 -5.82
C VAL A 72 -2.96 3.24 -7.18
N GLU A 73 -3.60 2.83 -8.28
CA GLU A 73 -3.10 3.12 -9.62
C GLU A 73 -2.97 4.64 -9.86
N LYS A 74 -3.97 5.41 -9.43
CA LYS A 74 -3.95 6.87 -9.56
C LYS A 74 -2.75 7.48 -8.83
N PHE A 75 -2.59 7.17 -7.54
CA PHE A 75 -1.53 7.75 -6.73
C PHE A 75 -0.14 7.25 -7.14
N ALA A 76 -0.03 5.99 -7.58
CA ALA A 76 1.21 5.44 -8.10
C ALA A 76 1.66 6.19 -9.35
N LYS A 77 0.75 6.41 -10.31
CA LYS A 77 1.06 7.19 -11.53
C LYS A 77 1.49 8.62 -11.23
N GLU A 78 0.83 9.28 -10.27
CA GLU A 78 1.22 10.64 -9.83
C GLU A 78 2.65 10.66 -9.27
N CYS A 79 3.04 9.67 -8.46
CA CYS A 79 4.39 9.58 -7.90
C CYS A 79 5.44 9.21 -8.97
N LEU A 80 5.15 8.20 -9.78
CA LEU A 80 6.06 7.72 -10.82
C LEU A 80 6.34 8.81 -11.86
N ALA A 81 5.34 9.62 -12.23
CA ALA A 81 5.51 10.76 -13.14
C ALA A 81 6.52 11.82 -12.61
N LEU A 82 6.75 11.85 -11.30
CA LEU A 82 7.75 12.71 -10.66
C LEU A 82 9.12 12.02 -10.49
N GLY A 83 9.28 10.79 -10.99
CA GLY A 83 10.47 9.96 -10.79
C GLY A 83 10.57 9.35 -9.40
N ILE A 84 9.49 9.35 -8.61
CA ILE A 84 9.46 8.81 -7.25
C ILE A 84 9.08 7.33 -7.33
N ASN A 85 9.87 6.46 -6.69
CA ASN A 85 9.55 5.03 -6.62
C ASN A 85 8.28 4.79 -5.80
N THR A 86 7.59 3.68 -6.03
CA THR A 86 6.33 3.38 -5.34
C THR A 86 6.31 1.97 -4.77
N VAL A 87 5.66 1.81 -3.63
CA VAL A 87 5.32 0.52 -3.03
C VAL A 87 3.86 0.56 -2.60
N ASP A 88 3.07 -0.44 -2.97
CA ASP A 88 1.66 -0.54 -2.58
C ASP A 88 1.28 -1.94 -2.09
N SER A 89 0.12 -2.04 -1.46
CA SER A 89 -0.49 -3.30 -1.04
C SER A 89 -1.79 -3.58 -1.80
N TYR A 90 -1.81 -3.37 -3.13
CA TYR A 90 -3.00 -3.65 -3.95
C TYR A 90 -3.42 -5.11 -3.83
N ASP A 91 -4.68 -5.36 -3.44
CA ASP A 91 -5.17 -6.68 -3.00
C ASP A 91 -6.26 -7.32 -3.89
N ILE A 92 -6.59 -6.72 -5.04
CA ILE A 92 -7.53 -7.32 -6.00
C ILE A 92 -6.75 -8.27 -6.90
N HIS A 93 -6.67 -9.55 -6.51
CA HIS A 93 -5.89 -10.59 -7.24
C HIS A 93 -6.13 -10.61 -8.76
N GLY A 94 -7.38 -10.52 -9.20
CA GLY A 94 -7.72 -10.52 -10.62
C GLY A 94 -7.23 -9.31 -11.41
N GLY A 95 -6.86 -8.21 -10.75
CA GLY A 95 -6.40 -6.96 -11.36
C GLY A 95 -4.89 -6.72 -11.29
N ILE A 96 -4.12 -7.61 -10.65
CA ILE A 96 -2.68 -7.41 -10.40
C ILE A 96 -1.88 -7.25 -11.70
N VAL A 97 -2.18 -8.08 -12.72
CA VAL A 97 -1.46 -8.05 -14.00
C VAL A 97 -1.71 -6.73 -14.75
N ASP A 98 -2.96 -6.27 -14.77
CA ASP A 98 -3.35 -5.02 -15.42
C ASP A 98 -2.71 -3.82 -14.71
N LEU A 99 -2.74 -3.80 -13.37
CA LEU A 99 -2.05 -2.78 -12.58
C LEU A 99 -0.56 -2.77 -12.89
N ARG A 100 0.09 -3.94 -12.89
CA ARG A 100 1.52 -4.06 -13.17
C ARG A 100 1.87 -3.49 -14.54
N HIS A 101 1.10 -3.81 -15.59
CA HIS A 101 1.35 -3.26 -16.93
C HIS A 101 1.18 -1.74 -16.96
N SER A 102 0.07 -1.27 -16.40
CA SER A 102 -0.26 0.16 -16.34
C SER A 102 0.81 0.99 -15.61
N LEU A 103 1.34 0.48 -14.49
CA LEU A 103 2.39 1.16 -13.73
C LEU A 103 3.78 1.00 -14.36
N ASN A 104 4.06 -0.15 -14.97
CA ASN A 104 5.33 -0.38 -15.67
C ASN A 104 5.59 0.63 -16.80
N ASP A 105 4.56 1.00 -17.56
CA ASP A 105 4.70 1.93 -18.67
C ASP A 105 5.14 3.33 -18.18
N VAL A 106 4.49 3.82 -17.13
CA VAL A 106 4.83 5.11 -16.51
C VAL A 106 6.18 5.04 -15.79
N ALA A 107 6.45 3.96 -15.04
CA ALA A 107 7.70 3.76 -14.33
C ALA A 107 8.91 3.81 -15.28
N LYS A 108 8.84 3.11 -16.43
CA LYS A 108 9.89 3.14 -17.45
C LYS A 108 10.08 4.53 -18.06
N GLN A 109 8.98 5.22 -18.37
CA GLN A 109 9.04 6.57 -18.95
C GLN A 109 9.77 7.57 -18.04
N HIS A 110 9.62 7.41 -16.72
CA HIS A 110 10.15 8.35 -15.73
C HIS A 110 11.35 7.81 -14.94
N ASN A 111 11.94 6.69 -15.38
CA ASN A 111 13.09 6.04 -14.73
C ASN A 111 12.88 5.79 -13.22
N ALA A 112 11.69 5.32 -12.88
CA ALA A 112 11.27 4.97 -11.52
C ALA A 112 10.92 3.48 -11.43
N VAL A 113 10.73 2.98 -10.22
CA VAL A 113 10.36 1.60 -9.92
C VAL A 113 9.05 1.55 -9.15
N SER A 114 8.21 0.56 -9.44
CA SER A 114 6.97 0.29 -8.72
C SER A 114 6.94 -1.16 -8.25
N ILE A 115 6.78 -1.35 -6.94
CA ILE A 115 6.52 -2.66 -6.32
C ILE A 115 5.04 -2.71 -5.97
N VAL A 116 4.31 -3.58 -6.67
CA VAL A 116 2.85 -3.73 -6.50
C VAL A 116 2.52 -4.91 -5.60
N SER A 117 1.36 -4.85 -4.94
CA SER A 117 0.80 -5.99 -4.19
C SER A 117 1.74 -6.55 -3.11
N ALA A 118 2.47 -5.67 -2.43
CA ALA A 118 3.43 -5.99 -1.37
C ALA A 118 2.77 -6.01 0.03
N GLY A 119 1.74 -6.83 0.18
CA GLY A 119 1.12 -7.13 1.48
C GLY A 119 1.57 -8.48 2.03
N TRP A 120 0.68 -9.14 2.76
CA TRP A 120 0.84 -10.54 3.13
C TRP A 120 0.18 -11.46 2.10
N ASP A 121 -1.10 -11.24 1.75
CA ASP A 121 -1.74 -11.85 0.59
C ASP A 121 -2.63 -10.84 -0.16
N PRO A 122 -2.29 -10.44 -1.40
CA PRO A 122 -1.08 -10.81 -2.15
C PRO A 122 0.19 -10.23 -1.50
N GLY A 123 1.33 -10.86 -1.78
CA GLY A 123 2.63 -10.47 -1.22
C GLY A 123 3.43 -11.67 -0.71
N SER A 124 3.75 -11.70 0.60
CA SER A 124 4.58 -12.78 1.18
C SER A 124 4.01 -14.18 0.92
N ASP A 125 2.69 -14.37 1.02
CA ASP A 125 2.04 -15.66 0.75
C ASP A 125 2.15 -16.04 -0.72
N SER A 126 2.14 -15.05 -1.61
CA SER A 126 2.34 -15.28 -3.05
C SER A 126 3.75 -15.77 -3.34
N VAL A 127 4.76 -15.25 -2.64
CA VAL A 127 6.15 -15.76 -2.72
C VAL A 127 6.21 -17.21 -2.28
N VAL A 128 5.60 -17.54 -1.13
CA VAL A 128 5.58 -18.90 -0.59
C VAL A 128 4.85 -19.87 -1.52
N ARG A 129 3.66 -19.50 -2.03
CA ARG A 129 2.92 -20.34 -2.99
C ARG A 129 3.72 -20.62 -4.25
N THR A 130 4.37 -19.60 -4.79
CA THR A 130 5.21 -19.73 -6.00
C THR A 130 6.39 -20.67 -5.74
N LEU A 131 7.05 -20.54 -4.59
CA LEU A 131 8.14 -21.42 -4.19
C LEU A 131 7.66 -22.87 -4.04
N MET A 132 6.52 -23.10 -3.37
CA MET A 132 5.97 -24.43 -3.16
C MET A 132 5.62 -25.11 -4.48
N GLU A 133 4.97 -24.40 -5.41
CA GLU A 133 4.62 -24.95 -6.72
C GLU A 133 5.85 -25.25 -7.58
N ALA A 134 6.89 -24.41 -7.52
CA ALA A 134 8.15 -24.67 -8.22
C ALA A 134 8.87 -25.92 -7.69
N MET A 135 8.82 -26.18 -6.38
CA MET A 135 9.46 -27.34 -5.74
C MET A 135 8.63 -28.62 -5.87
N ALA A 136 7.30 -28.51 -5.88
CA ALA A 136 6.35 -29.61 -6.03
C ALA A 136 5.41 -29.34 -7.22
N PRO A 137 5.90 -29.50 -8.47
CA PRO A 137 5.17 -29.10 -9.68
C PRO A 137 3.93 -29.97 -10.00
N LYS A 138 3.67 -31.00 -9.18
CA LYS A 138 2.44 -31.80 -9.22
C LYS A 138 1.85 -31.81 -7.82
N GLY A 139 0.64 -31.29 -7.68
CA GLY A 139 -0.05 -31.21 -6.40
C GLY A 139 -1.17 -30.18 -6.45
N ILE A 140 -1.81 -29.97 -5.29
CA ILE A 140 -2.81 -28.92 -5.07
C ILE A 140 -2.36 -28.13 -3.85
N THR A 141 -2.24 -26.81 -4.00
CA THR A 141 -1.93 -25.89 -2.91
C THR A 141 -3.22 -25.31 -2.34
N TYR A 142 -3.39 -25.37 -1.03
CA TYR A 142 -4.50 -24.75 -0.32
C TYR A 142 -4.01 -23.55 0.49
N THR A 143 -4.68 -22.41 0.34
CA THR A 143 -4.51 -21.25 1.23
C THR A 143 -5.83 -21.06 1.97
N ASN A 144 -5.79 -21.22 3.30
CA ASN A 144 -6.94 -21.04 4.16
C ASN A 144 -6.68 -19.81 5.02
N PHE A 145 -7.58 -18.82 4.97
CA PHE A 145 -7.45 -17.60 5.75
C PHE A 145 -8.15 -17.74 7.09
N GLY A 146 -7.62 -17.03 8.09
CA GLY A 146 -8.28 -16.85 9.38
C GLY A 146 -7.88 -17.85 10.48
N PRO A 147 -8.52 -17.76 11.65
CA PRO A 147 -9.65 -16.88 11.94
C PRO A 147 -9.27 -15.39 11.96
N GLY A 148 -9.99 -14.53 11.24
CA GLY A 148 -9.66 -13.10 11.14
C GLY A 148 -10.76 -12.23 10.56
N MET A 149 -10.73 -10.92 10.85
CA MET A 149 -11.72 -9.97 10.30
C MET A 149 -11.55 -9.83 8.78
N SER A 150 -12.63 -10.07 8.03
CA SER A 150 -12.68 -9.73 6.62
C SER A 150 -13.20 -8.29 6.43
N MET A 151 -12.28 -7.38 6.09
CA MET A 151 -12.59 -5.96 5.89
C MET A 151 -13.61 -5.76 4.76
N GLY A 152 -13.41 -6.43 3.62
CA GLY A 152 -14.31 -6.35 2.46
C GLY A 152 -15.72 -6.85 2.77
N HIS A 153 -15.86 -8.03 3.36
CA HIS A 153 -17.18 -8.55 3.75
C HIS A 153 -17.83 -7.70 4.84
N THR A 154 -17.06 -7.16 5.79
CA THR A 154 -17.60 -6.23 6.79
C THR A 154 -18.17 -4.97 6.13
N VAL A 155 -17.48 -4.40 5.13
CA VAL A 155 -17.98 -3.26 4.35
C VAL A 155 -19.25 -3.62 3.58
N ALA A 156 -19.29 -4.80 2.95
CA ALA A 156 -20.47 -5.27 2.22
C ALA A 156 -21.71 -5.37 3.11
N VAL A 157 -21.58 -5.97 4.31
CA VAL A 157 -22.70 -6.09 5.26
C VAL A 157 -23.14 -4.72 5.78
N LYS A 158 -22.21 -3.81 6.07
CA LYS A 158 -22.54 -2.44 6.51
C LYS A 158 -23.27 -1.61 5.45
N ALA A 159 -23.21 -1.99 4.18
CA ALA A 159 -23.90 -1.29 3.10
C ALA A 159 -25.40 -1.67 2.99
N ILE A 160 -25.86 -2.68 3.74
CA ILE A 160 -27.26 -3.11 3.74
C ILE A 160 -28.11 -2.16 4.60
N GLU A 161 -29.24 -1.70 4.06
CA GLU A 161 -30.19 -0.85 4.78
C GLU A 161 -30.67 -1.53 6.07
N GLY A 162 -30.69 -0.77 7.18
CA GLY A 162 -31.06 -1.29 8.50
C GLY A 162 -29.91 -1.89 9.31
N VAL A 163 -28.72 -2.09 8.73
CA VAL A 163 -27.55 -2.57 9.48
C VAL A 163 -26.89 -1.42 10.23
N LYS A 164 -26.99 -1.44 11.57
CA LYS A 164 -26.33 -0.45 12.44
C LYS A 164 -24.82 -0.66 12.55
N ALA A 165 -24.37 -1.91 12.68
CA ALA A 165 -22.97 -2.29 12.81
C ALA A 165 -22.78 -3.75 12.39
N ALA A 166 -21.60 -4.10 11.86
CA ALA A 166 -21.27 -5.46 11.46
C ALA A 166 -19.77 -5.75 11.62
N LEU A 167 -19.46 -7.03 11.80
CA LEU A 167 -18.13 -7.63 11.75
C LEU A 167 -18.28 -8.99 11.04
N SER A 168 -17.53 -9.20 9.97
CA SER A 168 -17.43 -10.49 9.28
C SER A 168 -16.08 -11.13 9.58
N MET A 169 -16.08 -12.40 9.95
CA MET A 169 -14.88 -13.20 10.19
C MET A 169 -14.76 -14.28 9.10
N THR A 170 -13.53 -14.51 8.63
CA THR A 170 -13.13 -15.70 7.86
C THR A 170 -12.38 -16.65 8.75
#